data_AF-A0A3B4AWH7-F1
#
_entry.id   AF-A0A3B4AWH7-F1
#
_cell.length_a   1.000
_cell.length_b   1.000
_cell.length_c   1.000
_cell.angle_alpha   90.00
_cell.angle_beta   90.00
_cell.angle_gamma   90.00
#
_symmetry.space_group_name_H-M   'P 1'
#
loop_
_entity.id
_entity.type
_entity.pdbx_description
1 polymer ?
#
loop_
_entity_poly.entity_id
_entity_poly.type
_entity_poly.pdbx_seq_one_letter_code
_entity_poly.pdbx_strand_id
1 'polypeptide(L)'
;KVLLIVYKKKQNQLTNRMNSLMENLEMDIRNDIRQGFIDLQTENADLLENVGTIPFLDYKHFASRIFFPEVESVCVISQNNYNFSLMTSAQWVNNYVIFRCVLASLLTVALHSDLSYLTEVMEVLLKDLMQQSSNTQPKLLLRRTESTVEKLLTNWMSICLYGFLREGVGQQLFLLVSALSQQISKGPVDCVTEKALYTLSEDWLLWQAQDFQPLKLEVLFEVSSDGEMSEALEVAVLSCDTVDQVKEKILATFRTKFGFPYNSPLRELCIGEALYRNTKLDHFKDSERLGDVTMLNTMKHYKVKNNLKIQLLE
;
A
#
# COMPACT_ATOMS: atom_id res chain seq x y z
N LYS A 1 -60.72 22.76 17.07
CA LYS A 1 -60.00 22.61 18.36
C LYS A 1 -59.17 21.32 18.42
N VAL A 2 -59.74 20.14 18.12
CA VAL A 2 -59.01 18.85 18.15
C VAL A 2 -57.81 18.79 17.17
N LEU A 3 -57.99 19.25 15.92
CA LEU A 3 -56.90 19.30 14.92
C LEU A 3 -55.69 20.14 15.36
N LEU A 4 -55.92 21.30 15.98
CA LEU A 4 -54.86 22.15 16.53
C LEU A 4 -54.10 21.47 17.68
N ILE A 5 -54.81 20.73 18.53
CA ILE A 5 -54.20 19.97 19.64
C ILE A 5 -53.34 18.82 19.10
N VAL A 6 -53.84 18.08 18.10
CA VAL A 6 -53.08 17.00 17.45
C VAL A 6 -51.86 17.55 16.72
N TYR A 7 -52.01 18.65 15.98
CA TYR A 7 -50.90 19.31 15.30
C TYR A 7 -49.83 19.76 16.29
N LYS A 8 -50.21 20.47 17.36
CA LYS A 8 -49.28 20.94 18.39
C LYS A 8 -48.58 19.78 19.12
N LYS A 9 -49.30 18.68 19.38
CA LYS A 9 -48.71 17.46 19.97
C LYS A 9 -47.71 16.80 19.03
N LYS A 10 -48.03 16.69 17.74
CA LYS A 10 -47.14 16.13 16.72
C LYS A 10 -45.90 17.00 16.50
N GLN A 11 -46.07 18.33 16.50
CA GLN A 11 -44.98 19.30 16.43
C GLN A 11 -44.05 19.15 17.65
N ASN A 12 -44.59 19.13 18.88
CA ASN A 12 -43.78 18.92 20.08
C ASN A 12 -43.06 17.57 20.08
N GLN A 13 -43.70 16.50 19.59
CA GLN A 13 -43.05 15.19 19.44
C GLN A 13 -41.89 15.24 18.43
N LEU A 14 -42.06 15.96 17.30
CA LEU A 14 -40.98 16.15 16.33
C LEU A 14 -39.83 16.96 16.95
N THR A 15 -40.14 18.06 17.63
CA THR A 15 -39.13 18.89 18.31
C THR A 15 -38.35 18.09 19.35
N ASN A 16 -39.03 17.31 20.19
CA ASN A 16 -38.36 16.47 21.19
C ASN A 16 -37.47 15.40 20.54
N ARG A 17 -37.91 14.79 19.42
CA ARG A 17 -37.08 13.85 18.65
C ARG A 17 -35.86 14.54 18.05
N MET A 18 -36.05 15.74 17.47
CA MET A 18 -34.95 16.52 16.91
C MET A 18 -33.93 16.92 17.98
N ASN A 19 -34.39 17.36 19.15
CA ASN A 19 -33.52 17.72 20.27
C ASN A 19 -32.71 16.49 20.75
N SER A 20 -33.36 15.34 20.91
CA SER A 20 -32.66 14.10 21.31
C SER A 20 -31.64 13.64 20.26
N LEU A 21 -31.95 13.78 18.96
CA LEU A 21 -30.99 13.49 17.90
C LEU A 21 -29.80 14.46 17.94
N MET A 22 -30.06 15.75 18.18
CA MET A 22 -29.02 16.77 18.30
C MET A 22 -28.11 16.52 19.50
N GLU A 23 -28.67 16.14 20.65
CA GLU A 23 -27.92 15.80 21.87
C GLU A 23 -27.03 14.56 21.65
N ASN A 24 -27.54 13.52 20.96
CA ASN A 24 -26.74 12.35 20.63
C ASN A 24 -25.59 12.70 19.68
N LEU A 25 -25.85 13.48 18.62
CA LEU A 25 -24.81 13.93 17.70
C LEU A 25 -23.75 14.78 18.39
N GLU A 26 -24.14 15.68 19.30
CA GLU A 26 -23.18 16.47 20.08
C GLU A 26 -22.30 15.57 20.96
N MET A 27 -22.91 14.56 21.59
CA MET A 27 -22.19 13.59 22.42
C MET A 27 -21.19 12.77 21.60
N ASP A 28 -21.58 12.30 20.43
CA ASP A 28 -20.71 11.53 19.53
C ASP A 28 -19.53 12.38 19.05
N ILE A 29 -19.78 13.60 18.56
CA ILE A 29 -18.71 14.54 18.15
C ILE A 29 -17.75 14.82 19.30
N ARG A 30 -18.26 15.02 20.52
CA ARG A 30 -17.42 15.27 21.70
C ARG A 30 -16.54 14.06 22.02
N ASN A 31 -17.08 12.86 21.92
CA ASN A 31 -16.35 11.63 22.16
C ASN A 31 -15.26 11.42 21.11
N ASP A 32 -15.56 11.64 19.83
CA ASP A 32 -14.60 11.50 18.72
C ASP A 32 -13.44 12.49 18.86
N ILE A 33 -13.73 13.77 19.14
CA ILE A 33 -12.70 14.79 19.35
C ILE A 33 -11.83 14.44 20.56
N ARG A 34 -12.46 13.99 21.66
CA ARG A 34 -11.75 13.59 22.87
C ARG A 34 -10.85 12.38 22.60
N GLN A 35 -11.35 11.37 21.89
CA GLN A 35 -10.60 10.17 21.57
C GLN A 35 -9.41 10.49 20.66
N GLY A 36 -9.63 11.27 19.60
CA GLY A 36 -8.54 11.73 18.73
C GLY A 36 -7.46 12.51 19.49
N PHE A 37 -7.84 13.35 20.45
CA PHE A 37 -6.87 14.02 21.32
C PHE A 37 -6.11 13.04 22.22
N ILE A 38 -6.78 12.05 22.81
CA ILE A 38 -6.13 11.01 23.63
C ILE A 38 -5.14 10.21 22.78
N ASP A 39 -5.55 9.77 21.59
CA ASP A 39 -4.71 8.99 20.68
C ASP A 39 -3.45 9.77 20.33
N LEU A 40 -3.58 11.06 19.96
CA LEU A 40 -2.43 11.93 19.67
C LEU A 40 -1.47 12.11 20.85
N GLN A 41 -1.96 12.04 22.09
CA GLN A 41 -1.13 12.20 23.30
C GLN A 41 -0.55 10.87 23.82
N THR A 42 -1.16 9.75 23.46
CA THR A 42 -0.83 8.42 24.00
C THR A 42 -0.22 7.49 22.97
N GLU A 43 -0.03 7.96 21.74
CA GLU A 43 0.61 7.20 20.68
C GLU A 43 2.07 6.85 21.04
N ASN A 44 2.31 5.57 21.27
CA ASN A 44 3.65 5.04 21.52
C ASN A 44 4.44 4.91 20.22
N ALA A 45 5.74 5.19 20.29
CA ALA A 45 6.69 4.99 19.19
C ALA A 45 7.10 3.51 19.04
N ASP A 46 6.14 2.59 18.99
CA ASP A 46 6.37 1.16 18.77
C ASP A 46 6.62 0.86 17.27
N LEU A 47 7.54 1.61 16.67
CA LEU A 47 7.98 1.41 15.29
C LEU A 47 9.19 0.47 15.26
N LEU A 48 9.30 -0.32 14.19
CA LEU A 48 10.32 -1.34 14.00
C LEU A 48 11.75 -0.88 14.34
N GLU A 49 12.31 -1.40 15.43
CA GLU A 49 13.73 -1.19 15.78
C GLU A 49 14.66 -2.19 15.06
N ASN A 50 14.16 -3.38 14.69
CA ASN A 50 14.93 -4.45 14.06
C ASN A 50 14.25 -4.95 12.79
N VAL A 51 14.52 -4.31 11.67
CA VAL A 51 14.33 -4.93 10.36
C VAL A 51 15.56 -5.79 10.11
N GLY A 52 15.39 -7.09 9.90
CA GLY A 52 16.48 -8.01 9.56
C GLY A 52 17.15 -7.68 8.21
N THR A 53 17.31 -8.65 7.33
CA THR A 53 17.89 -8.38 6.02
C THR A 53 16.93 -7.56 5.15
N ILE A 54 17.35 -6.37 4.73
CA ILE A 54 16.56 -5.52 3.82
C ILE A 54 16.47 -6.22 2.45
N PRO A 55 15.27 -6.36 1.88
CA PRO A 55 15.03 -7.03 0.60
C PRO A 55 15.41 -6.12 -0.59
N PHE A 56 16.68 -5.77 -0.72
CA PHE A 56 17.16 -5.01 -1.87
C PHE A 56 16.93 -5.80 -3.16
N LEU A 57 16.45 -5.13 -4.20
CA LEU A 57 16.53 -5.66 -5.55
C LEU A 57 18.01 -5.80 -5.95
N ASP A 58 18.32 -6.87 -6.67
CA ASP A 58 19.59 -6.96 -7.36
C ASP A 58 19.73 -5.82 -8.39
N TYR A 59 20.96 -5.56 -8.81
CA TYR A 59 21.25 -4.42 -9.67
C TYR A 59 20.47 -4.47 -10.99
N LYS A 60 20.30 -5.66 -11.58
CA LYS A 60 19.61 -5.83 -12.86
C LYS A 60 18.13 -5.46 -12.76
N HIS A 61 17.41 -5.89 -11.71
CA HIS A 61 16.01 -5.54 -11.54
C HIS A 61 15.84 -4.08 -11.13
N PHE A 62 16.74 -3.55 -10.28
CA PHE A 62 16.77 -2.13 -9.93
C PHE A 62 16.93 -1.23 -11.18
N ALA A 63 17.96 -1.49 -11.99
CA ALA A 63 18.24 -0.72 -13.20
C ALA A 63 17.09 -0.85 -14.22
N SER A 64 16.57 -2.06 -14.42
CA SER A 64 15.44 -2.29 -15.33
C SER A 64 14.20 -1.48 -14.95
N ARG A 65 13.84 -1.41 -13.66
CA ARG A 65 12.68 -0.62 -13.18
C ARG A 65 12.86 0.88 -13.38
N ILE A 66 14.09 1.39 -13.26
CA ILE A 66 14.38 2.82 -13.46
C ILE A 66 14.42 3.18 -14.95
N PHE A 67 15.01 2.31 -15.77
CA PHE A 67 15.16 2.54 -17.20
C PHE A 67 13.80 2.41 -17.92
N PHE A 68 12.97 1.47 -17.49
CA PHE A 68 11.71 1.11 -18.16
C PHE A 68 10.52 0.98 -17.18
N PRO A 69 10.14 2.05 -16.46
CA PRO A 69 9.09 1.99 -15.43
C PRO A 69 7.71 1.65 -16.00
N GLU A 70 7.42 2.00 -17.26
CA GLU A 70 6.12 1.75 -17.91
C GLU A 70 6.00 0.33 -18.51
N VAL A 71 7.07 -0.48 -18.46
CA VAL A 71 7.13 -1.80 -19.12
C VAL A 71 6.79 -2.95 -18.16
N GLU A 72 6.64 -2.70 -16.86
CA GLU A 72 6.14 -3.72 -15.91
C GLU A 72 4.73 -4.21 -16.24
N SER A 73 3.94 -3.42 -16.99
CA SER A 73 2.64 -3.86 -17.52
C SER A 73 2.76 -4.86 -18.68
N VAL A 74 3.93 -5.06 -19.30
CA VAL A 74 4.05 -5.85 -20.56
C VAL A 74 5.27 -6.77 -20.68
N CYS A 75 6.32 -6.73 -19.85
CA CYS A 75 7.42 -7.70 -19.97
C CYS A 75 7.71 -8.50 -18.70
N VAL A 76 7.19 -9.73 -18.69
CA VAL A 76 7.81 -10.86 -17.98
C VAL A 76 9.21 -11.04 -18.58
N ILE A 77 10.24 -10.72 -17.79
CA ILE A 77 11.63 -11.03 -18.15
C ILE A 77 11.78 -12.56 -18.09
N SER A 78 11.56 -13.24 -19.21
CA SER A 78 11.84 -14.67 -19.34
C SER A 78 13.36 -14.89 -19.38
N GLN A 79 13.86 -15.65 -18.42
CA GLN A 79 15.28 -15.82 -18.08
C GLN A 79 16.20 -16.42 -19.16
N ASN A 80 15.81 -16.63 -20.41
CA ASN A 80 16.65 -17.42 -21.34
C ASN A 80 16.80 -16.92 -22.78
N ASN A 81 16.36 -15.71 -23.15
CA ASN A 81 16.71 -15.13 -24.44
C ASN A 81 16.66 -13.60 -24.41
N TYR A 82 17.64 -12.94 -25.03
CA TYR A 82 17.76 -11.48 -25.20
C TYR A 82 16.68 -10.89 -26.13
N ASN A 83 15.44 -11.38 -26.06
CA ASN A 83 14.34 -10.87 -26.85
C ASN A 83 13.56 -9.85 -26.04
N PHE A 84 13.97 -8.59 -26.19
CA PHE A 84 13.17 -7.44 -25.80
C PHE A 84 11.91 -7.44 -26.68
N SER A 85 10.80 -7.99 -26.18
CA SER A 85 9.50 -7.90 -26.84
C SER A 85 9.04 -6.45 -26.76
N LEU A 86 9.40 -5.65 -27.78
CA LEU A 86 8.87 -4.30 -27.95
C LEU A 86 7.35 -4.37 -28.08
N MET A 87 6.69 -3.85 -27.05
CA MET A 87 5.29 -3.47 -26.99
C MET A 87 4.80 -2.89 -28.33
N THR A 88 3.64 -3.36 -28.79
CA THR A 88 2.99 -2.96 -30.05
C THR A 88 3.10 -1.46 -30.34
N SER A 89 3.52 -1.13 -31.56
CA SER A 89 3.88 0.18 -32.11
C SER A 89 2.86 1.32 -31.94
N ALA A 90 1.62 1.06 -31.52
CA ALA A 90 0.55 2.05 -31.50
C ALA A 90 0.59 3.06 -30.33
N GLN A 91 1.18 2.71 -29.18
CA GLN A 91 1.30 3.63 -28.02
C GLN A 91 2.51 4.58 -28.12
N TRP A 92 3.53 4.20 -28.91
CA TRP A 92 4.76 4.95 -29.09
C TRP A 92 4.60 6.22 -29.94
N VAL A 93 3.68 6.19 -30.90
CA VAL A 93 3.60 7.20 -31.97
C VAL A 93 3.04 8.54 -31.47
N ASN A 94 2.33 8.56 -30.34
CA ASN A 94 1.64 9.77 -29.86
C ASN A 94 2.31 10.49 -28.67
N ASN A 95 3.40 9.96 -28.11
CA ASN A 95 4.09 10.62 -27.00
C ASN A 95 5.61 10.69 -27.21
N TYR A 96 6.05 11.81 -27.78
CA TYR A 96 7.44 12.09 -28.10
C TYR A 96 8.38 12.07 -26.87
N VAL A 97 7.85 12.31 -25.67
CA VAL A 97 8.63 12.21 -24.41
C VAL A 97 8.93 10.75 -24.07
N ILE A 98 7.97 9.85 -24.21
CA ILE A 98 8.16 8.41 -23.96
C ILE A 98 9.23 7.84 -24.89
N PHE A 99 9.18 8.20 -26.19
CA PHE A 99 10.19 7.79 -27.16
C PHE A 99 11.61 8.24 -26.76
N ARG A 100 11.77 9.51 -26.34
CA ARG A 100 13.06 10.04 -25.86
C ARG A 100 13.57 9.28 -24.65
N CYS A 101 12.68 8.97 -23.70
CA CYS A 101 13.04 8.26 -22.49
C CYS A 101 13.52 6.82 -22.77
N VAL A 102 12.87 6.14 -23.71
CA VAL A 102 13.25 4.79 -24.11
C VAL A 102 14.53 4.80 -24.91
N LEU A 103 14.72 5.74 -25.83
CA LEU A 103 15.97 5.90 -26.57
C LEU A 103 17.16 6.10 -25.62
N ALA A 104 17.01 6.99 -24.63
CA ALA A 104 18.02 7.22 -23.60
C ALA A 104 18.35 5.93 -22.84
N SER A 105 17.32 5.16 -22.48
CA SER A 105 17.46 3.92 -21.71
C SER A 105 18.08 2.78 -22.49
N LEU A 106 17.72 2.63 -23.77
CA LEU A 106 18.37 1.68 -24.69
C LEU A 106 19.85 2.06 -24.91
N LEU A 107 20.15 3.35 -25.04
CA LEU A 107 21.52 3.83 -25.17
C LEU A 107 22.33 3.55 -23.89
N THR A 108 21.74 3.75 -22.71
CA THR A 108 22.37 3.40 -21.43
C THR A 108 22.69 1.91 -21.36
N VAL A 109 21.76 1.03 -21.75
CA VAL A 109 21.98 -0.42 -21.75
C VAL A 109 23.06 -0.82 -22.76
N ALA A 110 23.03 -0.26 -23.97
CA ALA A 110 24.00 -0.55 -25.02
C ALA A 110 25.43 -0.14 -24.63
N LEU A 111 25.57 0.97 -23.89
CA LEU A 111 26.85 1.50 -23.44
C LEU A 111 27.18 1.10 -21.99
N HIS A 112 26.42 0.18 -21.38
CA HIS A 112 26.60 -0.17 -19.96
C HIS A 112 27.97 -0.79 -19.66
N SER A 113 28.55 -1.51 -20.63
CA SER A 113 29.89 -2.09 -20.52
C SER A 113 31.02 -1.06 -20.60
N ASP A 114 30.75 0.17 -21.06
CA ASP A 114 31.71 1.26 -21.18
C ASP A 114 31.12 2.57 -20.62
N LEU A 115 31.04 2.63 -19.29
CA LEU A 115 30.51 3.80 -18.58
C LEU A 115 31.37 5.05 -18.76
N SER A 116 32.66 4.90 -19.13
CA SER A 116 33.52 6.05 -19.44
C SER A 116 33.02 6.74 -20.69
N TYR A 117 32.81 5.98 -21.77
CA TYR A 117 32.28 6.51 -23.02
C TYR A 117 30.86 7.07 -22.86
N LEU A 118 29.98 6.37 -22.11
CA LEU A 118 28.65 6.88 -21.80
C LEU A 118 28.70 8.25 -21.10
N THR A 119 29.66 8.45 -20.20
CA THR A 119 29.84 9.72 -19.48
C THR A 119 30.29 10.82 -20.43
N GLU A 120 31.24 10.55 -21.32
CA GLU A 120 31.69 11.50 -22.34
C GLU A 120 30.55 11.94 -23.26
N VAL A 121 29.76 10.98 -23.76
CA VAL A 121 28.58 11.25 -24.59
C VAL A 121 27.57 12.11 -23.82
N MET A 122 27.29 11.78 -22.56
CA MET A 122 26.39 12.54 -21.71
C MET A 122 26.87 13.98 -21.52
N GLU A 123 28.16 14.20 -21.25
CA GLU A 123 28.73 15.53 -21.04
C GLU A 123 28.60 16.41 -22.29
N VAL A 124 28.87 15.85 -23.47
CA VAL A 124 28.71 16.59 -24.74
C VAL A 124 27.25 16.97 -24.94
N LEU A 125 26.33 16.02 -24.78
CA LEU A 125 24.90 16.28 -24.94
C LEU A 125 24.35 17.28 -23.91
N LEU A 126 24.86 17.28 -22.68
CA LEU A 126 24.48 18.25 -21.65
C LEU A 126 24.98 19.66 -22.00
N LYS A 127 26.22 19.78 -22.50
CA LYS A 127 26.76 21.06 -23.00
C LYS A 127 25.93 21.60 -24.16
N ASP A 128 25.53 20.73 -25.09
CA ASP A 128 24.66 21.10 -26.21
C ASP A 128 23.28 21.57 -25.73
N LEU A 129 22.67 20.86 -24.77
CA LEU A 129 21.40 21.26 -24.16
C LEU A 129 21.50 22.65 -23.53
N MET A 130 22.57 22.91 -22.78
CA MET A 130 22.83 24.22 -22.17
C MET A 130 22.93 25.34 -23.21
N GLN A 131 23.61 25.10 -24.33
CA GLN A 131 23.77 26.09 -25.40
C GLN A 131 22.44 26.38 -26.14
N GLN A 132 21.68 25.33 -26.45
CA GLN A 132 20.38 25.44 -27.13
C GLN A 132 19.32 26.13 -26.25
N SER A 133 19.45 25.99 -24.92
CA SER A 133 18.56 26.61 -23.92
C SER A 133 18.90 28.07 -23.59
N SER A 134 19.78 28.72 -24.36
CA SER A 134 20.29 30.09 -24.09
C SER A 134 19.22 31.17 -23.90
N ASN A 135 18.03 31.02 -24.50
CA ASN A 135 16.89 31.94 -24.36
C ASN A 135 15.95 31.59 -23.19
N THR A 136 16.19 30.50 -22.46
CA THR A 136 15.40 30.11 -21.30
C THR A 136 16.07 30.53 -19.99
N GLN A 137 15.28 30.73 -18.94
CA GLN A 137 15.81 31.05 -17.62
C GLN A 137 16.70 29.90 -17.14
N PRO A 138 18.00 30.12 -16.82
CA PRO A 138 18.94 29.04 -16.48
C PRO A 138 18.50 28.19 -15.27
N LYS A 139 17.74 28.78 -14.34
CA LYS A 139 17.15 28.09 -13.18
C LYS A 139 16.07 27.05 -13.55
N LEU A 140 15.61 27.04 -14.79
CA LEU A 140 14.62 26.10 -15.30
C LEU A 140 15.27 24.91 -16.02
N LEU A 141 16.57 24.93 -16.27
CA LEU A 141 17.29 23.82 -16.90
C LEU A 141 17.24 22.57 -16.00
N LEU A 142 17.05 21.39 -16.60
CA LEU A 142 16.93 20.11 -15.89
C LEU A 142 15.74 20.04 -14.90
N ARG A 143 14.78 20.98 -14.96
CA ARG A 143 13.61 20.99 -14.07
C ARG A 143 12.65 19.84 -14.37
N ARG A 144 12.60 19.38 -15.62
CA ARG A 144 11.73 18.30 -16.10
C ARG A 144 12.54 17.44 -17.07
N THR A 145 12.20 16.17 -17.15
CA THR A 145 12.83 15.25 -18.11
C THR A 145 12.14 15.40 -19.47
N GLU A 146 12.56 16.38 -20.26
CA GLU A 146 11.96 16.68 -21.56
C GLU A 146 12.85 16.25 -22.73
N SER A 147 14.14 16.00 -22.49
CA SER A 147 15.14 15.59 -23.48
C SER A 147 15.74 14.20 -23.19
N THR A 148 16.30 13.60 -24.24
CA THR A 148 17.02 12.32 -24.15
C THR A 148 18.18 12.39 -23.14
N VAL A 149 18.92 13.51 -23.10
CA VAL A 149 20.07 13.65 -22.21
C VAL A 149 19.68 13.78 -20.74
N GLU A 150 18.53 14.41 -20.43
CA GLU A 150 18.02 14.46 -19.05
C GLU A 150 17.61 13.08 -18.54
N LYS A 151 17.00 12.24 -19.38
CA LYS A 151 16.73 10.85 -19.02
C LYS A 151 18.03 10.05 -18.90
N LEU A 152 18.99 10.25 -19.80
CA LEU A 152 20.29 9.59 -19.76
C LEU A 152 21.06 9.94 -18.49
N LEU A 153 21.00 11.20 -18.03
CA LEU A 153 21.54 11.65 -16.75
C LEU A 153 20.86 10.96 -15.56
N THR A 154 19.54 10.81 -15.59
CA THR A 154 18.81 10.06 -14.55
C THR A 154 19.26 8.61 -14.49
N ASN A 155 19.41 7.97 -15.66
CA ASN A 155 19.89 6.60 -15.74
C ASN A 155 21.33 6.48 -15.24
N TRP A 156 22.23 7.36 -15.68
CA TRP A 156 23.63 7.41 -15.22
C TRP A 156 23.73 7.60 -13.70
N MET A 157 22.95 8.53 -13.13
CA MET A 157 22.88 8.73 -11.68
C MET A 157 22.46 7.46 -10.95
N SER A 158 21.47 6.72 -11.47
CA SER A 158 21.05 5.47 -10.85
C SER A 158 22.13 4.39 -10.87
N ILE A 159 22.97 4.34 -11.92
CA ILE A 159 24.11 3.43 -12.01
C ILE A 159 25.14 3.78 -10.94
N CYS A 160 25.58 5.04 -10.91
CA CYS A 160 26.64 5.50 -10.02
C CYS A 160 26.24 5.51 -8.55
N LEU A 161 24.96 5.77 -8.24
CA LEU A 161 24.46 5.89 -6.88
C LEU A 161 23.87 4.60 -6.31
N TYR A 162 23.79 3.49 -7.07
CA TYR A 162 23.23 2.24 -6.55
C TYR A 162 24.00 1.70 -5.34
N GLY A 163 25.34 1.76 -5.36
CA GLY A 163 26.17 1.37 -4.21
C GLY A 163 25.86 2.22 -2.98
N PHE A 164 25.85 3.55 -3.14
CA PHE A 164 25.49 4.49 -2.09
C PHE A 164 24.05 4.29 -1.57
N LEU A 165 23.09 3.98 -2.46
CA LEU A 165 21.73 3.64 -2.07
C LEU A 165 21.72 2.41 -1.16
N ARG A 166 22.46 1.35 -1.49
CA ARG A 166 22.48 0.14 -0.66
C ARG A 166 23.18 0.35 0.67
N GLU A 167 24.28 1.10 0.68
CA GLU A 167 25.15 1.22 1.85
C GLU A 167 24.77 2.39 2.77
N GLY A 168 24.21 3.48 2.24
CA GLY A 168 23.96 4.71 2.99
C GLY A 168 22.49 5.07 3.21
N VAL A 169 21.61 4.81 2.24
CA VAL A 169 20.23 5.37 2.25
C VAL A 169 19.14 4.29 2.40
N GLY A 170 19.39 3.09 1.88
CA GLY A 170 18.37 2.06 1.67
C GLY A 170 17.72 1.56 2.95
N GLN A 171 18.46 1.46 4.04
CA GLN A 171 17.91 1.09 5.35
C GLN A 171 16.92 2.13 5.86
N GLN A 172 17.27 3.41 5.80
CA GLN A 172 16.39 4.49 6.28
C GLN A 172 15.13 4.61 5.43
N LEU A 173 15.28 4.46 4.11
CA LEU A 173 14.14 4.43 3.20
C LEU A 173 13.21 3.24 3.50
N PHE A 174 13.77 2.05 3.71
CA PHE A 174 12.98 0.86 4.03
C PHE A 174 12.27 0.98 5.38
N LEU A 175 12.95 1.51 6.40
CA LEU A 175 12.36 1.76 7.72
C LEU A 175 11.22 2.76 7.62
N LEU A 176 11.38 3.85 6.86
CA LEU A 176 10.32 4.82 6.63
C LEU A 176 9.09 4.19 5.98
N VAL A 177 9.27 3.43 4.89
CA VAL A 177 8.15 2.75 4.21
C VAL A 177 7.47 1.73 5.12
N SER A 178 8.25 1.00 5.91
CA SER A 178 7.72 0.01 6.86
C SER A 178 6.94 0.67 7.98
N ALA A 179 7.47 1.76 8.55
CA ALA A 179 6.80 2.54 9.59
C ALA A 179 5.49 3.15 9.09
N LEU A 180 5.47 3.73 7.88
CA LEU A 180 4.25 4.25 7.28
C LEU A 180 3.21 3.15 7.07
N SER A 181 3.63 2.01 6.52
CA SER A 181 2.73 0.86 6.28
C SER A 181 2.15 0.30 7.58
N GLN A 182 2.99 0.18 8.62
CA GLN A 182 2.57 -0.25 9.95
C GLN A 182 1.59 0.76 10.57
N GLN A 183 1.88 2.05 10.45
CA GLN A 183 1.05 3.11 11.03
C GLN A 183 -0.33 3.18 10.37
N ILE A 184 -0.39 3.10 9.05
CA ILE A 184 -1.65 3.00 8.30
C ILE A 184 -2.45 1.77 8.77
N SER A 185 -1.77 0.62 8.92
CA SER A 185 -2.41 -0.66 9.28
C SER A 185 -2.96 -0.74 10.72
N LYS A 186 -2.59 0.20 11.60
CA LYS A 186 -3.15 0.30 12.97
C LYS A 186 -4.60 0.79 12.97
N GLY A 187 -5.03 1.50 11.92
CA GLY A 187 -6.37 2.07 11.80
C GLY A 187 -7.20 1.36 10.72
N PRO A 188 -8.51 1.64 10.66
CA PRO A 188 -9.37 1.16 9.59
C PRO A 188 -8.89 1.64 8.22
N VAL A 189 -8.91 0.74 7.24
CA VAL A 189 -8.65 1.01 5.83
C VAL A 189 -9.81 0.46 5.02
N ASP A 190 -10.43 1.30 4.19
CA ASP A 190 -11.46 0.84 3.25
C ASP A 190 -10.81 0.11 2.08
N CYS A 191 -11.06 -1.19 1.96
CA CYS A 191 -10.46 -2.03 0.92
C CYS A 191 -10.91 -1.70 -0.51
N VAL A 192 -11.96 -0.89 -0.70
CA VAL A 192 -12.44 -0.49 -2.03
C VAL A 192 -11.81 0.82 -2.49
N THR A 193 -11.80 1.85 -1.63
CA THR A 193 -11.25 3.17 -1.95
C THR A 193 -9.80 3.36 -1.52
N GLU A 194 -9.25 2.43 -0.74
CA GLU A 194 -7.92 2.48 -0.10
C GLU A 194 -7.74 3.68 0.86
N LYS A 195 -8.82 4.36 1.24
CA LYS A 195 -8.79 5.42 2.24
C LYS A 195 -8.56 4.85 3.63
N ALA A 196 -7.73 5.53 4.41
CA ALA A 196 -7.31 5.09 5.74
C ALA A 196 -7.60 6.15 6.80
N LEU A 197 -7.84 5.71 8.03
CA LEU A 197 -7.98 6.61 9.18
C LEU A 197 -6.66 7.32 9.50
N TYR A 198 -5.56 6.57 9.51
CA TYR A 198 -4.22 7.13 9.69
C TYR A 198 -3.56 7.33 8.32
N THR A 199 -3.32 8.58 7.96
CA THR A 199 -2.75 8.95 6.67
C THR A 199 -2.00 10.28 6.77
N LEU A 200 -1.10 10.52 5.81
CA LEU A 200 -0.41 11.80 5.64
C LEU A 200 -1.09 12.70 4.59
N SER A 201 -2.19 12.26 3.98
CA SER A 201 -2.89 12.99 2.92
C SER A 201 -4.39 13.09 3.20
N GLU A 202 -4.93 14.31 3.13
CA GLU A 202 -6.35 14.59 3.31
C GLU A 202 -7.23 13.92 2.24
N ASP A 203 -6.74 13.81 1.00
CA ASP A 203 -7.47 13.15 -0.09
C ASP A 203 -7.72 11.66 0.20
N TRP A 204 -6.78 11.04 0.92
CA TRP A 204 -6.81 9.64 1.33
C TRP A 204 -7.37 9.41 2.74
N LEU A 205 -7.88 10.46 3.39
CA LEU A 205 -8.47 10.36 4.72
C LEU A 205 -9.83 9.68 4.69
N LEU A 206 -10.00 8.68 5.55
CA LEU A 206 -11.28 8.02 5.78
C LEU A 206 -12.15 8.84 6.75
N TRP A 207 -12.94 9.76 6.20
CA TRP A 207 -13.76 10.72 6.96
C TRP A 207 -14.82 10.09 7.89
N GLN A 208 -15.32 8.90 7.58
CA GLN A 208 -16.37 8.21 8.34
C GLN A 208 -15.89 6.80 8.71
N ALA A 209 -14.84 6.73 9.52
CA ALA A 209 -14.40 5.44 10.07
C ALA A 209 -15.50 4.86 10.97
N GLN A 210 -15.88 3.61 10.73
CA GLN A 210 -16.81 2.89 11.61
C GLN A 210 -16.14 2.56 12.94
N ASP A 211 -16.94 2.41 14.00
CA ASP A 211 -16.47 1.89 15.28
C ASP A 211 -15.74 0.56 15.10
N PHE A 212 -14.49 0.54 15.53
CA PHE A 212 -13.61 -0.61 15.43
C PHE A 212 -13.01 -0.97 16.79
N GLN A 213 -12.58 -2.21 16.92
CA GLN A 213 -11.91 -2.71 18.11
C GLN A 213 -10.63 -3.44 17.70
N PRO A 214 -9.49 -3.18 18.35
CA PRO A 214 -8.29 -3.96 18.14
C PRO A 214 -8.49 -5.38 18.67
N LEU A 215 -8.09 -6.37 17.88
CA LEU A 215 -8.12 -7.79 18.20
C LEU A 215 -6.72 -8.37 18.02
N LYS A 216 -6.35 -9.31 18.87
CA LYS A 216 -5.16 -10.13 18.75
C LYS A 216 -5.59 -11.55 18.39
N LEU A 217 -5.12 -12.09 17.27
CA LEU A 217 -5.40 -13.44 16.84
C LEU A 217 -4.20 -14.34 17.11
N GLU A 218 -4.45 -15.59 17.49
CA GLU A 218 -3.42 -16.62 17.64
C GLU A 218 -3.43 -17.51 16.39
N VAL A 219 -2.48 -17.28 15.49
CA VAL A 219 -2.48 -17.90 14.15
C VAL A 219 -1.57 -19.11 14.12
N LEU A 220 -2.12 -20.25 13.73
CA LEU A 220 -1.42 -21.51 13.57
C LEU A 220 -1.18 -21.79 12.09
N PHE A 221 0.02 -22.27 11.76
CA PHE A 221 0.42 -22.69 10.41
C PHE A 221 0.58 -24.20 10.40
N GLU A 222 0.25 -24.84 9.27
CA GLU A 222 0.49 -26.26 9.06
C GLU A 222 1.96 -26.48 8.67
N VAL A 223 2.68 -27.33 9.42
CA VAL A 223 4.14 -27.50 9.28
C VAL A 223 4.48 -28.80 8.55
N SER A 224 3.57 -29.78 8.54
CA SER A 224 3.76 -31.07 7.89
C SER A 224 2.46 -31.60 7.30
N SER A 225 2.59 -32.48 6.31
CA SER A 225 1.47 -33.22 5.69
C SER A 225 0.73 -34.16 6.65
N ASP A 226 1.27 -34.35 7.86
CA ASP A 226 0.67 -35.16 8.93
C ASP A 226 -0.24 -34.32 9.86
N GLY A 227 -0.45 -33.04 9.55
CA GLY A 227 -1.34 -32.13 10.28
C GLY A 227 -0.74 -31.57 11.57
N GLU A 228 0.60 -31.58 11.72
CA GLU A 228 1.25 -30.92 12.86
C GLU A 228 1.19 -29.40 12.72
N MET A 229 0.77 -28.74 13.80
CA MET A 229 0.61 -27.29 13.86
C MET A 229 1.85 -26.60 14.42
N SER A 230 2.17 -25.43 13.89
CA SER A 230 3.24 -24.56 14.39
C SER A 230 2.94 -24.02 15.79
N GLU A 231 3.95 -23.40 16.41
CA GLU A 231 3.71 -22.44 17.48
C GLU A 231 2.81 -21.30 16.97
N ALA A 232 1.92 -20.81 17.84
CA ALA A 232 1.01 -19.72 17.50
C ALA A 232 1.76 -18.40 17.26
N LEU A 233 1.42 -17.72 16.17
CA LEU A 233 1.83 -16.36 15.87
C LEU A 233 0.75 -15.39 16.33
N GLU A 234 1.10 -14.47 17.24
CA GLU A 234 0.19 -13.38 17.62
C GLU A 234 0.13 -12.33 16.50
N VAL A 235 -1.06 -12.05 15.99
CA VAL A 235 -1.30 -11.07 14.91
C VAL A 235 -2.34 -10.05 15.36
N ALA A 236 -1.98 -8.77 15.31
CA ALA A 236 -2.91 -7.67 15.59
C ALA A 236 -3.75 -7.34 14.35
N VAL A 237 -5.07 -7.31 14.52
CA VAL A 237 -6.07 -6.99 13.49
C VAL A 237 -7.15 -6.09 14.08
N LEU A 238 -8.06 -5.58 13.24
CA LEU A 238 -9.20 -4.79 13.65
C LEU A 238 -10.50 -5.57 13.40
N SER A 239 -11.52 -5.30 14.21
CA SER A 239 -12.85 -5.89 14.02
C SER A 239 -13.48 -5.53 12.66
N CYS A 240 -13.09 -4.40 12.06
CA CYS A 240 -13.55 -3.95 10.75
C CYS A 240 -12.71 -4.48 9.57
N ASP A 241 -11.59 -5.18 9.82
CA ASP A 241 -10.78 -5.72 8.74
C ASP A 241 -11.55 -6.79 7.95
N THR A 242 -11.40 -6.79 6.63
CA THR A 242 -11.89 -7.87 5.76
C THR A 242 -11.03 -9.13 5.89
N VAL A 243 -11.52 -10.24 5.36
CA VAL A 243 -10.79 -11.52 5.37
C VAL A 243 -9.42 -11.38 4.70
N ASP A 244 -9.34 -10.75 3.53
CA ASP A 244 -8.07 -10.56 2.82
C ASP A 244 -7.13 -9.59 3.55
N GLN A 245 -7.63 -8.48 4.12
CA GLN A 245 -6.82 -7.59 4.96
C GLN A 245 -6.22 -8.34 6.17
N VAL A 246 -6.96 -9.26 6.77
CA VAL A 246 -6.42 -10.12 7.84
C VAL A 246 -5.33 -11.05 7.30
N LYS A 247 -5.51 -11.68 6.14
CA LYS A 247 -4.44 -12.49 5.51
C LYS A 247 -3.18 -11.67 5.27
N GLU A 248 -3.30 -10.45 4.74
CA GLU A 248 -2.18 -9.54 4.53
C GLU A 248 -1.44 -9.24 5.84
N LYS A 249 -2.18 -8.93 6.91
CA LYS A 249 -1.59 -8.70 8.24
C LYS A 249 -0.87 -9.95 8.77
N ILE A 250 -1.45 -11.14 8.60
CA ILE A 250 -0.81 -12.41 8.97
C ILE A 250 0.52 -12.59 8.22
N LEU A 251 0.51 -12.41 6.90
CA LEU A 251 1.69 -12.57 6.06
C LEU A 251 2.78 -11.52 6.38
N ALA A 252 2.39 -10.28 6.65
CA ALA A 252 3.29 -9.21 7.05
C ALA A 252 3.94 -9.52 8.41
N THR A 253 3.15 -9.96 9.40
CA THR A 253 3.66 -10.37 10.71
C THR A 253 4.56 -11.60 10.61
N PHE A 254 4.20 -12.60 9.80
CA PHE A 254 5.03 -13.77 9.54
C PHE A 254 6.39 -13.36 8.98
N ARG A 255 6.39 -12.53 7.93
CA ARG A 255 7.62 -12.05 7.30
C ARG A 255 8.49 -11.26 8.27
N THR A 256 7.88 -10.47 9.15
CA THR A 256 8.59 -9.68 10.15
C THR A 256 9.23 -10.58 11.21
N LYS A 257 8.52 -11.61 11.68
CA LYS A 257 9.02 -12.53 12.71
C LYS A 257 10.10 -13.48 12.18
N PHE A 258 9.91 -14.02 10.98
CA PHE A 258 10.76 -15.09 10.44
C PHE A 258 11.79 -14.62 9.41
N GLY A 259 11.67 -13.41 8.88
CA GLY A 259 12.62 -12.82 7.93
C GLY A 259 12.47 -13.26 6.47
N PHE A 260 11.48 -14.09 6.15
CA PHE A 260 11.18 -14.55 4.78
C PHE A 260 9.66 -14.55 4.52
N PRO A 261 9.22 -14.40 3.25
CA PRO A 261 7.81 -14.46 2.92
C PRO A 261 7.25 -15.88 3.09
N TYR A 262 5.96 -15.98 3.42
CA TYR A 262 5.24 -17.25 3.33
C TYR A 262 5.14 -17.67 1.85
N ASN A 263 5.22 -18.98 1.56
CA ASN A 263 5.39 -19.47 0.19
C ASN A 263 4.13 -19.38 -0.68
N SER A 264 2.95 -19.38 -0.05
CA SER A 264 1.67 -19.46 -0.75
C SER A 264 1.08 -18.07 -1.00
N PRO A 265 0.59 -17.78 -2.22
CA PRO A 265 0.00 -16.49 -2.55
C PRO A 265 -1.32 -16.29 -1.80
N LEU A 266 -1.66 -15.02 -1.54
CA LEU A 266 -2.84 -14.64 -0.73
C LEU A 266 -4.16 -15.29 -1.19
N ARG A 267 -4.32 -15.51 -2.50
CA ARG A 267 -5.54 -16.11 -3.09
C ARG A 267 -5.74 -17.58 -2.76
N GLU A 268 -4.65 -18.30 -2.51
CA GLU A 268 -4.70 -19.73 -2.14
C GLU A 268 -4.98 -19.89 -0.64
N LEU A 269 -4.62 -18.88 0.15
CA LEU A 269 -4.80 -18.90 1.59
C LEU A 269 -6.28 -18.78 2.00
N CYS A 270 -6.66 -19.60 2.97
CA CYS A 270 -7.95 -19.55 3.67
C CYS A 270 -7.74 -19.41 5.17
N ILE A 271 -8.64 -18.71 5.86
CA ILE A 271 -8.65 -18.66 7.33
C ILE A 271 -9.72 -19.63 7.82
N GLY A 272 -9.31 -20.65 8.56
CA GLY A 272 -10.19 -21.59 9.27
C GLY A 272 -10.20 -21.31 10.76
N GLU A 273 -11.35 -21.44 11.42
CA GLU A 273 -11.43 -21.36 12.88
C GLU A 273 -11.03 -22.69 13.52
N ALA A 274 -10.11 -22.68 14.49
CA ALA A 274 -9.62 -23.91 15.12
C ALA A 274 -10.67 -24.56 16.05
N LEU A 275 -11.63 -23.78 16.55
CA LEU A 275 -12.63 -24.23 17.54
C LEU A 275 -13.94 -24.76 16.94
N TYR A 276 -14.28 -24.38 15.70
CA TYR A 276 -15.46 -24.90 14.99
C TYR A 276 -15.01 -25.49 13.65
N ARG A 277 -14.83 -26.82 13.62
CA ARG A 277 -14.53 -27.58 12.41
C ARG A 277 -15.50 -27.17 11.28
N ASN A 278 -14.94 -26.54 10.24
CA ASN A 278 -15.46 -26.32 8.87
C ASN A 278 -16.05 -24.96 8.48
N THR A 279 -15.96 -23.90 9.29
CA THR A 279 -16.31 -22.55 8.79
C THR A 279 -15.06 -21.84 8.29
N LYS A 280 -14.82 -21.93 6.97
CA LYS A 280 -13.85 -21.05 6.30
C LYS A 280 -14.42 -19.63 6.28
N LEU A 281 -13.62 -18.64 6.67
CA LEU A 281 -13.99 -17.24 6.51
C LEU A 281 -13.99 -16.91 5.02
N ASP A 282 -15.13 -16.47 4.54
CA ASP A 282 -15.37 -16.13 3.14
C ASP A 282 -15.82 -14.66 2.98
N HIS A 283 -15.51 -14.06 1.84
CA HIS A 283 -15.80 -12.66 1.58
C HIS A 283 -17.29 -12.33 1.48
N PHE A 284 -18.09 -13.28 0.98
CA PHE A 284 -19.48 -13.05 0.56
C PHE A 284 -20.50 -13.97 1.22
N LYS A 285 -20.05 -14.95 2.02
CA LYS A 285 -20.94 -15.87 2.71
C LYS A 285 -21.84 -15.14 3.70
N ASP A 286 -23.15 -15.27 3.50
CA ASP A 286 -24.20 -14.66 4.33
C ASP A 286 -24.06 -13.12 4.46
N SER A 287 -23.47 -12.46 3.47
CA SER A 287 -23.19 -11.02 3.51
C SER A 287 -24.43 -10.14 3.38
N GLU A 288 -24.37 -8.98 4.04
CA GLU A 288 -25.39 -7.94 3.93
C GLU A 288 -25.38 -7.29 2.54
N ARG A 289 -26.57 -6.98 2.03
CA ARG A 289 -26.75 -6.27 0.75
C ARG A 289 -27.42 -4.92 0.97
N LEU A 290 -26.79 -3.88 0.46
CA LEU A 290 -27.28 -2.51 0.46
C LEU A 290 -27.65 -2.13 -0.99
N GLY A 291 -28.91 -2.37 -1.35
CA GLY A 291 -29.35 -2.25 -2.75
C GLY A 291 -28.63 -3.26 -3.64
N ASP A 292 -27.89 -2.76 -4.63
CA ASP A 292 -27.13 -3.58 -5.59
C ASP A 292 -25.71 -3.91 -5.14
N VAL A 293 -25.25 -3.34 -4.02
CA VAL A 293 -23.90 -3.53 -3.48
C VAL A 293 -23.92 -4.58 -2.37
N THR A 294 -22.97 -5.51 -2.42
CA THR A 294 -22.78 -6.52 -1.37
C THR A 294 -21.63 -6.09 -0.46
N MET A 295 -21.87 -6.02 0.84
CA MET A 295 -20.88 -5.64 1.83
C MET A 295 -19.88 -6.79 2.04
N LEU A 296 -18.60 -6.50 2.07
CA LEU A 296 -17.57 -7.49 2.37
C LEU A 296 -17.63 -7.89 3.84
N ASN A 297 -17.48 -9.19 4.09
CA ASN A 297 -17.45 -9.71 5.45
C ASN A 297 -16.20 -9.28 6.20
N THR A 298 -16.40 -8.81 7.43
CA THR A 298 -15.35 -8.37 8.35
C THR A 298 -15.19 -9.34 9.53
N MET A 299 -14.16 -9.13 10.34
CA MET A 299 -14.01 -9.89 11.59
C MET A 299 -15.21 -9.73 12.54
N LYS A 300 -15.86 -8.55 12.53
CA LYS A 300 -17.10 -8.26 13.26
C LYS A 300 -18.29 -9.06 12.73
N HIS A 301 -18.41 -9.24 11.41
CA HIS A 301 -19.45 -10.09 10.80
C HIS A 301 -19.38 -11.52 11.33
N TYR A 302 -18.17 -12.07 11.36
CA TYR A 302 -17.90 -13.41 11.88
C TYR A 302 -17.86 -13.49 13.41
N LYS A 303 -18.08 -12.37 14.12
CA LYS A 303 -18.03 -12.29 15.59
C LYS A 303 -16.71 -12.82 16.18
N VAL A 304 -15.62 -12.60 15.45
CA VAL A 304 -14.27 -12.98 15.89
C VAL A 304 -13.94 -12.25 17.19
N LYS A 305 -13.41 -13.00 18.16
CA LYS A 305 -13.07 -12.49 19.50
C LYS A 305 -11.57 -12.29 19.64
N ASN A 306 -11.20 -11.46 20.61
CA ASN A 306 -9.80 -11.31 21.00
C ASN A 306 -9.21 -12.65 21.50
N ASN A 307 -7.96 -12.90 21.15
CA ASN A 307 -7.20 -14.14 21.39
C ASN A 307 -7.83 -15.40 20.78
N LEU A 308 -8.62 -15.26 19.70
CA LEU A 308 -9.14 -16.42 18.98
C LEU A 308 -8.01 -17.15 18.26
N LYS A 309 -7.98 -18.48 18.43
CA LYS A 309 -7.10 -19.37 17.67
C LYS A 309 -7.66 -19.61 16.28
N ILE A 310 -6.90 -19.23 15.27
CA ILE A 310 -7.22 -19.45 13.86
C ILE A 310 -6.12 -20.27 13.19
N GLN A 311 -6.49 -21.02 12.17
CA GLN A 311 -5.58 -21.79 11.33
C GLN A 311 -5.53 -21.15 9.95
N LEU A 312 -4.32 -20.90 9.46
CA LEU A 312 -4.10 -20.56 8.06
C LEU A 312 -4.01 -21.86 7.25
N LEU A 313 -4.87 -21.99 6.25
CA LEU A 313 -5.01 -23.17 5.39
C LEU A 313 -4.56 -22.82 3.97
N GLU A 314 -3.98 -23.80 3.27
CA GLU A 314 -3.66 -23.76 1.83
C GLU A 314 -4.69 -24.52 1.00
#